data_AF-A0A3Q1GDQ5-F1
#
_entry.id   AF-A0A3Q1GDQ5-F1
#
_cell.length_a   1.000
_cell.length_b   1.000
_cell.length_c   1.000
_cell.angle_alpha   90.00
_cell.angle_beta   90.00
_cell.angle_gamma   90.00
#
_symmetry.space_group_name_H-M   'P 1'
#
loop_
_entity.id
_entity.type
_entity.pdbx_description
1 polymer ?
#
loop_
_entity_poly.entity_id
_entity_poly.type
_entity_poly.pdbx_seq_one_letter_code
_entity_poly.pdbx_strand_id
1 'polypeptide(L)'
;WKFSCSGLNLSVCLHVLAWCLTDQALCGSELKILYSNSMMCLLSSPSDVCLLTMDAGDCQNYVLMWFYDSKQGKCSRFWYGGCGGNENRFTTQKECENLCVRNPPEKHDYAIA
;
A
#
# COMPACT_ATOMS: atom_id res chain seq x y z
N TRP A 1 3.12 -24.86 -5.82
CA TRP A 1 2.09 -23.94 -6.36
C TRP A 1 1.74 -24.38 -7.77
N LYS A 2 0.47 -24.65 -8.10
CA LYS A 2 0.03 -24.87 -9.49
C LYS A 2 -0.60 -23.57 -9.98
N PHE A 3 0.10 -22.83 -10.82
CA PHE A 3 -0.47 -21.70 -11.56
C PHE A 3 -1.38 -22.26 -12.67
N SER A 4 -2.63 -21.81 -12.72
CA SER A 4 -3.54 -22.12 -13.84
C SER A 4 -3.80 -20.82 -14.62
N CYS A 5 -3.17 -20.67 -15.78
CA CYS A 5 -3.47 -19.59 -16.72
C CYS A 5 -4.72 -19.94 -17.52
N SER A 6 -5.89 -19.63 -16.98
CA SER A 6 -7.14 -19.73 -17.73
C SER A 6 -7.45 -18.38 -18.36
N GLY A 7 -7.38 -18.27 -19.69
CA GLY A 7 -7.82 -17.07 -20.44
C GLY A 7 -6.72 -16.12 -20.95
N LEU A 8 -5.44 -16.47 -20.82
CA LEU A 8 -4.32 -15.72 -21.40
C LEU A 8 -3.66 -16.51 -22.55
N ASN A 9 -3.07 -15.80 -23.52
CA ASN A 9 -2.29 -16.42 -24.60
C ASN A 9 -1.05 -17.12 -24.01
N LEU A 10 -0.67 -18.28 -24.58
CA LEU A 10 0.44 -19.11 -24.12
C LEU A 10 1.76 -18.33 -23.97
N SER A 11 2.02 -17.37 -24.88
CA SER A 11 3.21 -16.50 -24.80
C SER A 11 3.19 -15.60 -23.56
N VAL A 12 2.01 -15.04 -23.23
CA VAL A 12 1.83 -14.18 -22.04
C VAL A 12 1.97 -14.99 -20.76
N CYS A 13 1.40 -16.20 -20.72
CA CYS A 13 1.53 -17.08 -19.57
C CYS A 13 2.98 -17.49 -19.30
N LEU A 14 3.76 -17.78 -20.35
CA LEU A 14 5.18 -18.11 -20.24
C LEU A 14 6.02 -16.93 -19.72
N HIS A 15 5.73 -15.70 -20.16
CA HIS A 15 6.38 -14.51 -19.63
C HIS A 15 6.03 -14.30 -18.15
N VAL A 16 4.75 -14.37 -17.78
CA VAL A 16 4.32 -14.20 -16.37
C VAL A 16 4.94 -15.26 -15.46
N LEU A 17 5.03 -16.51 -15.92
CA LEU A 17 5.71 -17.58 -15.18
C LEU A 17 7.22 -17.34 -15.04
N ALA A 18 7.89 -16.87 -16.09
CA ALA A 18 9.32 -16.56 -16.05
C ALA A 18 9.65 -15.41 -15.08
N TRP A 19 8.77 -14.41 -14.99
CA TRP A 19 8.91 -13.29 -14.07
C TRP A 19 8.59 -13.69 -12.62
N CYS A 20 7.56 -14.52 -12.40
CA CYS A 20 7.28 -15.12 -11.08
C CYS A 20 8.42 -16.01 -10.54
N LEU A 21 9.21 -16.64 -11.41
CA LEU A 21 10.32 -17.52 -11.00
C LEU A 21 11.63 -16.76 -10.72
N THR A 22 11.74 -15.52 -11.20
CA THR A 22 12.97 -14.71 -11.08
C THR A 22 12.85 -13.59 -10.04
N ASP A 23 11.65 -13.32 -9.54
CA ASP A 23 11.40 -12.26 -8.56
C ASP A 23 10.54 -12.77 -7.39
N GLN A 24 11.10 -12.73 -6.17
CA GLN A 24 10.42 -13.17 -4.94
C GLN A 24 9.31 -12.19 -4.49
N ALA A 25 9.06 -11.09 -5.21
CA ALA A 25 8.13 -10.05 -4.79
C ALA A 25 6.63 -10.28 -5.16
N LEU A 26 6.25 -11.32 -5.91
CA LEU A 26 4.88 -11.49 -6.42
C LEU A 26 4.05 -12.59 -5.74
N CYS A 27 4.24 -12.84 -4.45
CA CYS A 27 3.32 -13.71 -3.71
C CYS A 27 2.92 -13.10 -2.35
N GLY A 28 1.94 -12.18 -2.37
CA GLY A 28 1.36 -11.60 -1.17
C GLY A 28 0.11 -10.73 -1.42
N SER A 29 -1.06 -11.35 -1.26
CA SER A 29 -2.43 -10.81 -1.03
C SER A 29 -2.99 -9.62 -1.84
N GLU A 30 -4.08 -9.93 -2.58
CA GLU A 30 -5.17 -9.09 -3.12
C GLU A 30 -4.85 -7.97 -4.13
N LEU A 31 -4.57 -8.34 -5.38
CA LEU A 31 -4.62 -7.40 -6.51
C LEU A 31 -6.05 -7.28 -7.08
N LYS A 32 -6.59 -6.06 -7.15
CA LYS A 32 -7.74 -5.73 -8.01
C LYS A 32 -7.23 -5.20 -9.36
N ILE A 33 -7.55 -5.91 -10.44
CA ILE A 33 -7.13 -5.57 -11.80
C ILE A 33 -7.99 -4.41 -12.33
N LEU A 34 -7.39 -3.26 -12.64
CA LEU A 34 -8.01 -2.20 -13.46
C LEU A 34 -7.13 -1.96 -14.70
N TYR A 35 -7.79 -1.86 -15.85
CA TYR A 35 -7.25 -2.13 -17.19
C TYR A 35 -6.36 -1.03 -17.81
N SER A 36 -5.48 -1.49 -18.71
CA SER A 36 -4.90 -0.82 -19.90
C SER A 36 -3.57 -0.05 -19.79
N ASN A 37 -2.52 -0.67 -20.35
CA ASN A 37 -1.43 -0.07 -21.14
C ASN A 37 -0.70 1.18 -20.61
N SER A 38 -0.32 1.19 -19.34
CA SER A 38 0.94 1.80 -18.91
C SER A 38 1.40 1.14 -17.62
N MET A 39 2.56 0.52 -17.68
CA MET A 39 3.23 -0.13 -16.57
C MET A 39 3.68 0.94 -15.57
N MET A 40 2.74 1.36 -14.75
CA MET A 40 3.00 2.09 -13.52
C MET A 40 2.33 1.27 -12.43
N CYS A 41 3.05 0.24 -11.95
CA CYS A 41 2.81 -0.23 -10.60
C CYS A 41 3.20 0.93 -9.70
N LEU A 42 2.25 1.82 -9.39
CA LEU A 42 2.29 2.53 -8.12
C LEU A 42 2.10 1.47 -7.04
N LEU A 43 3.14 0.67 -6.84
CA LEU A 43 3.41 0.05 -5.56
C LEU A 43 3.68 1.23 -4.65
N SER A 44 2.62 1.85 -4.11
CA SER A 44 2.79 2.44 -2.80
C SER A 44 3.22 1.26 -1.95
N SER A 45 4.51 1.16 -1.71
CA SER A 45 5.02 0.22 -0.73
C SER A 45 4.19 0.42 0.54
N PRO A 46 3.96 -0.62 1.35
CA PRO A 46 3.30 -0.47 2.64
C PRO A 46 3.88 0.71 3.45
N SER A 47 5.15 1.01 3.21
CA SER A 47 5.94 2.12 3.73
C SER A 47 5.53 3.51 3.18
N ASP A 48 5.10 3.66 1.93
CA ASP A 48 4.71 4.95 1.34
C ASP A 48 3.44 5.51 1.97
N VAL A 49 2.50 4.64 2.35
CA VAL A 49 1.29 5.02 3.10
C VAL A 49 1.67 5.71 4.40
N CYS A 50 2.73 5.25 5.06
CA CYS A 50 3.24 5.80 6.31
C CYS A 50 3.89 7.18 6.15
N LEU A 51 4.17 7.62 4.92
CA LEU A 51 4.72 8.96 4.65
C LEU A 51 3.63 10.02 4.45
N LEU A 52 2.39 9.61 4.20
CA LEU A 52 1.27 10.53 4.02
C LEU A 52 0.90 11.22 5.34
N THR A 53 0.40 12.44 5.29
CA THR A 53 -0.15 13.12 6.47
C THR A 53 -1.52 12.58 6.83
N MET A 54 -2.00 12.76 8.07
CA MET A 54 -3.42 12.51 8.36
C MET A 54 -4.31 13.37 7.47
N ASP A 55 -5.42 12.79 7.00
CA ASP A 55 -6.44 13.51 6.25
C ASP A 55 -7.84 13.10 6.73
N ALA A 56 -8.55 14.06 7.31
CA ALA A 56 -9.89 13.86 7.85
C ALA A 56 -10.96 13.74 6.75
N GLY A 57 -10.66 14.19 5.53
CA GLY A 57 -11.64 14.38 4.46
C GLY A 57 -12.68 15.45 4.78
N ASP A 58 -13.66 15.60 3.89
CA ASP A 58 -14.59 16.75 3.90
C ASP A 58 -15.94 16.45 4.58
N CYS A 59 -16.23 15.17 4.87
CA CYS A 59 -17.49 14.78 5.49
C CYS A 59 -17.50 15.01 7.01
N GLN A 60 -18.69 14.96 7.64
CA GLN A 60 -18.90 15.26 9.07
C GLN A 60 -19.38 14.04 9.89
N ASN A 61 -19.25 12.82 9.36
CA ASN A 61 -19.58 11.60 10.07
C ASN A 61 -18.36 11.08 10.83
N TYR A 62 -18.02 11.77 11.93
CA TYR A 62 -16.77 11.56 12.64
C TYR A 62 -16.66 10.17 13.26
N VAL A 63 -15.63 9.45 12.83
CA VAL A 63 -15.24 8.14 13.37
C VAL A 63 -13.79 8.17 13.82
N LEU A 64 -13.52 7.54 14.96
CA LEU A 64 -12.18 7.50 15.53
C LEU A 64 -11.33 6.49 14.74
N MET A 65 -10.26 6.96 14.11
CA MET A 65 -9.33 6.14 13.33
C MET A 65 -7.90 6.36 13.81
N TRP A 66 -6.98 5.50 13.37
CA TRP A 66 -5.55 5.58 13.64
C TRP A 66 -4.80 6.05 12.40
N PHE A 67 -3.76 6.84 12.57
CA PHE A 67 -2.82 7.20 11.51
C PHE A 67 -1.40 7.13 12.06
N TYR A 68 -0.42 6.94 11.18
CA TYR A 68 0.98 7.02 11.56
C TYR A 68 1.45 8.48 11.50
N ASP A 69 1.91 9.00 12.64
CA ASP A 69 2.56 10.31 12.72
C ASP A 69 4.06 10.14 12.49
N SER A 70 4.51 10.46 11.29
CA SER A 70 5.93 10.38 10.90
C SER A 70 6.82 11.39 11.64
N LYS A 71 6.27 12.47 12.19
CA LYS A 71 7.03 13.43 13.01
C LYS A 71 7.30 12.88 14.41
N GLN A 72 6.32 12.18 14.98
CA GLN A 72 6.44 11.56 16.30
C GLN A 72 6.95 10.11 16.24
N GLY A 73 7.00 9.51 15.05
CA GLY A 73 7.39 8.12 14.84
C GLY A 73 6.42 7.11 15.47
N LYS A 74 5.14 7.45 15.63
CA LYS A 74 4.16 6.61 16.33
C LYS A 74 2.76 6.70 15.74
N CYS A 75 1.97 5.66 15.95
CA CYS A 75 0.55 5.65 15.62
C CYS A 75 -0.26 6.47 16.61
N SER A 76 -1.04 7.42 16.10
CA SER A 76 -1.90 8.32 16.88
C SER A 76 -3.34 8.25 16.38
N ARG A 77 -4.28 8.71 17.19
CA ARG A 77 -5.72 8.72 16.84
C ARG A 77 -6.12 10.06 16.24
N PHE A 78 -7.05 10.03 15.29
CA PHE A 78 -7.67 11.22 14.70
C PHE A 78 -9.15 10.97 14.37
N TRP A 79 -9.90 12.04 14.14
CA TRP A 79 -11.29 11.98 13.69
C TRP A 79 -11.34 12.00 12.17
N TYR A 80 -11.83 10.93 11.56
CA TYR A 80 -12.07 10.84 10.13
C TYR A 80 -13.54 11.18 9.84
N GLY A 81 -13.78 12.05 8.85
CA GLY A 81 -15.09 12.57 8.49
C GLY A 81 -16.03 11.57 7.79
N GLY A 82 -15.54 10.39 7.42
CA GLY A 82 -16.33 9.33 6.80
C GLY A 82 -16.31 9.29 5.26
N CYS A 83 -15.69 10.27 4.60
CA CYS A 83 -15.42 10.23 3.16
C CYS A 83 -14.09 10.89 2.81
N GLY A 84 -13.53 10.56 1.64
CA GLY A 84 -12.27 11.12 1.16
C GLY A 84 -11.06 10.71 2.01
N GLY A 85 -10.17 11.66 2.22
CA GLY A 85 -8.92 11.44 2.92
C GLY A 85 -7.92 10.61 2.10
N ASN A 86 -6.97 10.01 2.80
CA ASN A 86 -5.95 9.14 2.21
C ASN A 86 -5.82 7.80 2.97
N GLU A 87 -4.84 7.02 2.55
CA GLU A 87 -4.59 5.64 2.98
C GLU A 87 -3.88 5.54 4.33
N ASN A 88 -3.31 6.63 4.86
CA ASN A 88 -2.73 6.66 6.22
C ASN A 88 -3.85 6.73 7.28
N ARG A 89 -4.70 5.70 7.26
CA ARG A 89 -5.90 5.57 8.08
C ARG A 89 -6.17 4.09 8.34
N PHE A 90 -6.07 3.71 9.60
CA PHE A 90 -6.19 2.34 10.07
C PHE A 90 -7.31 2.24 11.10
N THR A 91 -7.93 1.08 11.14
CA THR A 91 -9.04 0.82 12.08
C THR A 91 -8.52 0.54 13.49
N THR A 92 -7.32 -0.02 13.60
CA THR A 92 -6.72 -0.40 14.87
C THR A 92 -5.29 0.11 15.00
N GLN A 93 -4.85 0.33 16.25
CA GLN A 93 -3.47 0.70 16.56
C GLN A 93 -2.49 -0.36 16.05
N LYS A 94 -2.81 -1.64 16.24
CA LYS A 94 -1.94 -2.76 15.88
C LYS A 94 -1.70 -2.84 14.37
N GLU A 95 -2.72 -2.57 13.56
CA GLU A 95 -2.60 -2.51 12.10
C GLU A 95 -1.62 -1.41 11.68
N CYS A 96 -1.81 -0.20 12.21
CA CYS A 96 -0.91 0.93 11.98
C CYS A 96 0.54 0.62 12.40
N GLU A 97 0.74 0.06 13.61
CA GLU A 97 2.08 -0.22 14.14
C GLU A 97 2.78 -1.34 13.35
N ASN A 98 2.05 -2.38 12.96
CA ASN A 98 2.60 -3.45 12.14
C ASN A 98 3.07 -2.95 10.78
N LEU A 99 2.35 -1.99 10.20
CA LEU A 99 2.68 -1.44 8.90
C LEU A 99 3.82 -0.42 8.98
N CYS A 100 3.70 0.55 9.87
CA CYS A 100 4.52 1.78 9.84
C CYS A 100 5.59 1.87 10.93
N VAL A 101 5.45 1.13 12.04
CA VAL A 101 6.42 1.17 13.15
C VAL A 101 7.42 0.03 13.05
N ARG A 102 6.94 -1.19 12.73
CA ARG A 102 7.81 -2.36 12.61
C ARG A 102 8.62 -2.38 11.31
N ASN A 103 8.07 -1.78 10.26
CA ASN A 103 8.71 -1.60 8.97
C ASN A 103 8.74 -0.10 8.65
N PRO A 104 9.56 0.70 9.37
CA PRO A 104 9.63 2.13 9.10
C PRO A 104 10.02 2.34 7.63
N PRO A 105 9.39 3.28 6.90
CA PRO A 105 9.85 3.63 5.57
C PRO A 105 11.34 3.95 5.64
N GLU A 106 12.16 3.25 4.85
CA GLU A 106 13.54 3.64 4.69
C GLU A 106 13.52 5.08 4.18
N LYS A 107 14.10 6.00 4.96
CA LYS A 107 14.47 7.33 4.45
C LYS A 107 15.51 7.09 3.37
N HIS A 108 15.08 6.80 2.15
CA HIS A 108 15.94 6.96 1.00
C HIS A 108 16.13 8.45 0.82
N ASP A 109 17.21 8.96 1.41
CA ASP A 109 17.80 10.24 1.09
C ASP A 109 18.25 10.19 -0.37
N TYR A 110 17.31 10.28 -1.32
CA TYR A 110 17.60 10.81 -2.65
C TYR A 110 17.91 12.29 -2.45
N ALA A 111 19.08 12.55 -1.87
CA ALA A 111 19.86 13.72 -2.19
C ALA A 111 20.06 13.66 -3.70
N ILE A 112 19.25 14.43 -4.44
CA ILE A 112 19.65 14.86 -5.76
C ILE A 112 20.81 15.80 -5.52
N ALA A 113 22.02 15.24 -5.61
CA ALA A 113 23.23 16.00 -5.88
C ALA A 113 23.19 16.50 -7.33
#